data_AF-A0A3B5XT53-F1
#
_entry.id   AF-A0A3B5XT53-F1
#
_cell.length_a   1.000
_cell.length_b   1.000
_cell.length_c   1.000
_cell.angle_alpha   90.00
_cell.angle_beta   90.00
_cell.angle_gamma   90.00
#
_symmetry.space_group_name_H-M   'P 1'
#
loop_
_entity.id
_entity.type
_entity.pdbx_description
1 polymer ?
#
loop_
_entity_poly.entity_id
_entity_poly.type
_entity_poly.pdbx_seq_one_letter_code
_entity_poly.pdbx_strand_id
1 'polypeptide(L)'
;MQVLLEVMYEGQRDLLSNQTYNLDQLAFASDRIKDAQHTMTAMKAANKELKGMMKTVRIEDIDSMQDEMMDLMDVSNEIQETLGRSYNVPDDIDEEELMGELDALEADMDFESNSVPSYLQPDKETDLDSELNLPAAPSGHAAVLANRQQEDELGLPTVPHASIRT
;
A
#
# COMPACT_ATOMS: atom_id res chain seq x y z
N MET A 1 50.70 -15.26 -75.20
CA MET A 1 51.35 -15.61 -73.91
C MET A 1 50.87 -14.70 -72.77
N GLN A 2 50.81 -13.37 -72.96
CA GLN A 2 50.29 -12.42 -71.95
C GLN A 2 48.85 -12.69 -71.48
N VAL A 3 47.91 -12.89 -72.40
CA VAL A 3 46.49 -13.13 -72.12
C VAL A 3 46.26 -14.41 -71.30
N LEU A 4 47.09 -15.44 -71.50
CA LEU A 4 46.94 -16.71 -70.78
C LEU A 4 47.36 -16.58 -69.31
N LEU A 5 48.34 -15.71 -69.04
CA LEU A 5 48.75 -15.38 -67.67
C LEU A 5 47.64 -14.59 -66.97
N GLU A 6 47.07 -13.60 -67.66
CA GLU A 6 45.98 -12.75 -67.14
C GLU A 6 44.75 -13.59 -66.76
N VAL A 7 44.33 -14.53 -67.61
CA VAL A 7 43.22 -15.45 -67.34
C VAL A 7 43.51 -16.38 -66.14
N MET A 8 44.76 -16.85 -65.97
CA MET A 8 45.17 -17.63 -64.80
C MET A 8 45.10 -16.82 -63.50
N TYR A 9 45.54 -15.56 -63.53
CA TYR A 9 45.48 -14.65 -62.38
C TYR A 9 44.05 -14.22 -62.06
N GLU A 10 43.20 -13.97 -63.07
CA GLU A 10 41.77 -13.69 -62.87
C GLU A 10 41.05 -14.89 -62.24
N GLY A 11 41.31 -16.12 -62.71
CA GLY A 11 40.73 -17.32 -62.11
C GLY A 11 41.17 -17.53 -60.65
N GLN A 12 42.43 -17.25 -60.33
CA GLN A 12 42.93 -17.32 -58.96
C GLN A 12 42.32 -16.22 -58.07
N ARG A 13 42.10 -15.02 -58.62
CA ARG A 13 41.42 -13.90 -57.94
C ARG A 13 39.95 -14.21 -57.67
N ASP A 14 39.24 -14.82 -58.61
CA ASP A 14 37.83 -15.21 -58.44
C ASP A 14 37.69 -16.33 -57.40
N LEU A 15 38.62 -17.29 -57.37
CA LEU A 15 38.69 -18.32 -56.33
C LEU A 15 38.88 -17.70 -54.94
N LEU A 16 39.82 -16.75 -54.82
CA LEU A 16 40.07 -16.06 -53.56
C LEU A 16 38.87 -15.20 -53.15
N SER A 17 38.24 -14.50 -54.10
CA SER A 17 37.05 -13.68 -53.83
C SER A 17 35.87 -14.52 -53.34
N ASN A 18 35.66 -15.71 -53.92
CA ASN A 18 34.65 -16.65 -53.44
C ASN A 18 34.98 -17.18 -52.03
N GLN A 19 36.25 -17.47 -51.76
CA GLN A 19 36.70 -17.88 -50.42
C GLN A 19 36.48 -16.76 -49.39
N THR A 20 36.85 -15.52 -49.71
CA THR A 20 36.60 -14.35 -48.85
C THR A 20 35.11 -14.16 -48.58
N TYR A 21 34.26 -14.31 -49.60
CA TYR A 21 32.81 -14.23 -49.42
C TYR A 21 32.28 -15.30 -48.45
N ASN A 22 32.72 -16.55 -48.59
CA ASN A 22 32.33 -17.62 -47.65
C ASN A 22 32.83 -17.35 -46.22
N LEU A 23 34.02 -16.77 -46.06
CA LEU A 23 34.57 -16.40 -44.75
C LEU A 23 33.79 -15.24 -44.11
N ASP A 24 33.38 -14.25 -44.89
CA ASP A 24 32.59 -13.11 -44.39
C ASP A 24 31.21 -13.58 -43.91
N GLN A 25 30.58 -14.48 -44.66
CA GLN A 25 29.33 -15.13 -44.27
C GLN A 25 29.49 -15.93 -42.96
N LEU A 26 30.62 -16.64 -42.79
CA LEU A 26 30.94 -17.36 -41.56
C LEU A 26 31.22 -16.41 -40.39
N ALA A 27 31.90 -15.28 -40.63
CA ALA A 27 32.18 -14.28 -39.61
C ALA A 27 30.88 -13.66 -39.08
N PHE A 28 29.94 -13.32 -39.98
CA PHE A 28 28.62 -12.84 -39.59
C PHE A 28 27.86 -13.88 -38.77
N ALA A 29 27.87 -15.15 -39.18
CA ALA A 29 27.26 -16.23 -38.41
C ALA A 29 27.93 -16.39 -37.02
N SER A 30 29.26 -16.25 -36.94
CA SER A 30 30.01 -16.31 -35.68
C SER A 30 29.61 -15.19 -34.73
N ASP A 31 29.46 -13.95 -35.22
CA ASP A 31 29.05 -12.83 -34.38
C ASP A 31 27.61 -12.99 -33.90
N ARG A 32 26.69 -13.50 -34.75
CA ARG A 32 25.34 -13.89 -34.31
C ARG A 32 25.36 -14.94 -33.21
N ILE A 33 26.25 -15.93 -33.29
CA ILE A 33 26.42 -16.95 -32.25
C ILE A 33 26.96 -16.34 -30.95
N LYS A 34 27.90 -15.39 -31.02
CA LYS A 34 28.40 -14.68 -29.83
C LYS A 34 27.30 -13.86 -29.16
N ASP A 35 26.50 -13.14 -29.94
CA ASP A 35 25.35 -12.39 -29.42
C ASP A 35 24.37 -13.33 -28.70
N ALA A 36 24.03 -14.46 -29.35
CA ALA A 36 23.17 -15.48 -28.75
C ALA A 36 23.77 -16.07 -27.45
N GLN A 37 25.09 -16.28 -27.42
CA GLN A 37 25.80 -16.72 -26.22
C GLN A 37 25.67 -15.69 -25.08
N HIS A 38 25.86 -14.41 -25.36
CA HIS A 38 25.68 -13.35 -24.36
C HIS A 38 24.25 -13.31 -23.81
N THR A 39 23.24 -13.39 -24.68
CA THR A 39 21.83 -13.49 -24.26
C THR A 39 21.60 -14.72 -23.39
N MET A 40 22.14 -15.88 -23.75
CA MET A 40 22.00 -17.11 -22.97
C MET A 40 22.65 -16.98 -21.58
N THR A 41 23.83 -16.37 -21.49
CA THR A 41 24.49 -16.11 -20.21
C THR A 41 23.67 -15.17 -19.33
N ALA A 42 23.12 -14.10 -19.90
CA ALA A 42 22.23 -13.19 -19.19
C ALA A 42 20.97 -13.90 -18.69
N MET A 43 20.31 -14.70 -19.55
CA MET A 43 19.15 -15.51 -19.16
C MET A 43 19.48 -16.52 -18.06
N LYS A 44 20.68 -17.11 -18.08
CA LYS A 44 21.12 -18.05 -17.04
C LYS A 44 21.37 -17.34 -15.71
N ALA A 45 21.92 -16.12 -15.73
CA ALA A 45 22.09 -15.29 -14.55
C ALA A 45 20.73 -14.87 -13.97
N ALA A 46 19.82 -14.36 -14.80
CA ALA A 46 18.47 -13.99 -14.42
C ALA A 46 17.70 -15.18 -13.81
N ASN A 47 17.80 -16.37 -14.41
CA ASN A 47 17.18 -17.58 -13.84
C ASN A 47 17.78 -17.98 -12.48
N LYS A 48 19.08 -17.75 -12.26
CA LYS A 48 19.73 -18.04 -10.97
C LYS A 48 19.22 -17.08 -9.90
N GLU A 49 19.08 -15.81 -10.23
CA GLU A 49 18.51 -14.78 -9.36
C GLU A 49 17.04 -15.07 -9.06
N LEU A 50 16.23 -15.38 -10.08
CA LEU A 50 14.83 -15.76 -9.94
C LEU A 50 14.65 -16.98 -9.04
N LYS A 51 15.49 -18.00 -9.18
CA LYS A 51 15.50 -19.15 -8.24
C LYS A 51 15.92 -18.77 -6.82
N GLY A 52 16.77 -17.75 -6.65
CA GLY A 52 17.11 -17.19 -5.35
C GLY A 52 15.90 -16.51 -4.73
N MET A 53 15.27 -15.58 -5.47
CA MET A 53 14.05 -14.89 -5.05
C MET A 53 12.93 -15.88 -4.71
N MET A 54 12.69 -16.90 -5.52
CA MET A 54 11.66 -17.93 -5.23
C MET A 54 11.95 -18.74 -3.94
N LYS A 55 13.20 -18.82 -3.49
CA LYS A 55 13.53 -19.42 -2.19
C LYS A 55 13.38 -18.44 -1.04
N THR A 56 13.57 -17.14 -1.30
CA THR A 56 13.46 -16.06 -0.32
C THR A 56 12.02 -15.58 -0.14
N VAL A 57 11.16 -15.71 -1.15
CA VAL A 57 9.71 -15.70 -0.96
C VAL A 57 9.39 -16.94 -0.14
N ARG A 58 9.36 -16.76 1.18
CA ARG A 58 9.10 -17.85 2.12
C ARG A 58 7.61 -18.16 2.02
N ILE A 59 7.28 -19.44 1.91
CA ILE A 59 5.88 -19.90 1.98
C ILE A 59 5.22 -19.44 3.29
N GLU A 60 6.01 -19.25 4.35
CA GLU A 60 5.60 -18.61 5.61
C GLU A 60 4.98 -17.22 5.40
N ASP A 61 5.54 -16.42 4.48
CA ASP A 61 5.01 -15.10 4.15
C ASP A 61 3.73 -15.21 3.28
N ILE A 62 3.47 -16.36 2.64
CA ILE A 62 2.22 -16.61 1.87
C ILE A 62 1.04 -16.92 2.80
N ASP A 63 1.29 -17.57 3.94
CA ASP A 63 0.28 -17.77 4.98
C ASP A 63 -0.10 -16.41 5.59
N SER A 64 0.91 -15.62 5.98
CA SER A 64 0.72 -14.26 6.49
C SER A 64 0.03 -13.33 5.49
N MET A 65 0.34 -13.42 4.20
CA MET A 65 -0.35 -12.64 3.16
C MET A 65 -1.81 -13.08 2.96
N GLN A 66 -2.11 -14.37 3.10
CA GLN A 66 -3.49 -14.86 3.01
C GLN A 66 -4.30 -14.40 4.23
N ASP A 67 -3.72 -14.47 5.42
CA ASP A 67 -4.32 -13.96 6.65
C ASP A 67 -4.57 -12.45 6.54
N GLU A 68 -3.59 -11.66 6.09
CA GLU A 68 -3.75 -10.22 5.85
C GLU A 68 -4.82 -9.89 4.79
N MET A 69 -4.94 -10.70 3.73
CA MET A 69 -6.00 -10.53 2.73
C MET A 69 -7.38 -10.87 3.30
N MET A 70 -7.48 -11.86 4.18
CA MET A 70 -8.71 -12.24 4.87
C MET A 70 -9.14 -11.14 5.84
N ASP A 71 -8.21 -10.65 6.66
CA ASP A 71 -8.41 -9.50 7.56
C ASP A 71 -8.85 -8.25 6.78
N LEU A 72 -8.26 -7.99 5.61
CA LEU A 72 -8.63 -6.83 4.77
C LEU A 72 -10.04 -6.97 4.17
N MET A 73 -10.45 -8.19 3.81
CA MET A 73 -11.82 -8.48 3.36
C MET A 73 -12.82 -8.27 4.50
N ASP A 74 -12.49 -8.73 5.71
CA ASP A 74 -13.34 -8.57 6.89
C ASP A 74 -13.46 -7.10 7.30
N VAL A 75 -12.37 -6.33 7.30
CA VAL A 75 -12.39 -4.89 7.53
C VAL A 75 -13.19 -4.16 6.44
N SER A 76 -13.09 -4.59 5.17
CA SER A 76 -13.89 -4.03 4.08
C SER A 76 -15.40 -4.28 4.27
N ASN A 77 -15.76 -5.47 4.73
CA ASN A 77 -17.15 -5.81 5.06
C ASN A 77 -17.64 -5.02 6.29
N GLU A 78 -16.82 -4.87 7.33
CA GLU A 78 -17.13 -4.05 8.51
C GLU A 78 -17.28 -2.57 8.14
N ILE A 79 -16.44 -2.03 7.25
CA ILE A 79 -16.58 -0.68 6.70
C ILE A 79 -17.90 -0.56 5.93
N GLN A 80 -18.23 -1.53 5.08
CA GLN A 80 -19.50 -1.51 4.34
C GLN A 80 -20.71 -1.66 5.25
N GLU A 81 -20.62 -2.40 6.35
CA GLU A 81 -21.70 -2.55 7.32
C GLU A 81 -21.84 -1.30 8.21
N THR A 82 -20.74 -0.68 8.63
CA THR A 82 -20.77 0.54 9.44
C THR A 82 -21.14 1.78 8.63
N LEU A 83 -20.70 1.88 7.38
CA LEU A 83 -21.08 2.95 6.45
C LEU A 83 -22.44 2.68 5.80
N GLY A 84 -22.78 1.39 5.63
CA GLY A 84 -24.07 0.88 5.17
C GLY A 84 -25.07 0.65 6.30
N ARG A 85 -24.78 1.12 7.53
CA ARG A 85 -25.81 1.53 8.48
C ARG A 85 -26.57 2.68 7.84
N SER A 86 -27.39 2.32 6.87
CA SER A 86 -28.58 3.06 6.54
C SER A 86 -29.36 3.05 7.84
N TYR A 87 -29.37 4.18 8.55
CA TYR A 87 -30.41 4.45 9.52
C TYR A 87 -31.69 4.09 8.79
N ASN A 88 -32.42 3.12 9.33
CA ASN A 88 -33.53 2.42 8.68
C ASN A 88 -34.74 3.36 8.53
N VAL A 89 -34.53 4.51 7.88
CA VAL A 89 -35.49 5.52 7.47
C VAL A 89 -36.31 4.83 6.39
N PRO A 90 -37.59 4.52 6.66
CA PRO A 90 -38.45 3.93 5.65
C PRO A 90 -38.47 4.81 4.40
N ASP A 91 -38.39 4.21 3.21
CA ASP A 91 -38.50 4.95 1.94
C ASP A 91 -39.85 5.69 1.80
N ASP A 92 -40.85 5.27 2.58
CA ASP A 92 -42.21 5.82 2.63
C ASP A 92 -42.40 6.88 3.74
N ILE A 93 -41.33 7.43 4.33
CA ILE A 93 -41.48 8.55 5.29
C ILE A 93 -42.01 9.77 4.54
N ASP A 94 -43.08 10.37 5.07
CA ASP A 94 -43.63 11.61 4.53
C ASP A 94 -42.78 12.79 5.03
N GLU A 95 -41.92 13.33 4.16
CA GLU A 95 -41.07 14.49 4.47
C GLU A 95 -41.91 15.73 4.82
N GLU A 96 -43.12 15.88 4.27
CA GLU A 96 -44.00 17.02 4.53
C GLU A 96 -44.62 16.94 5.93
N GLU A 97 -45.03 15.74 6.37
CA GLU A 97 -45.48 15.49 7.74
C GLU A 97 -44.35 15.75 8.74
N LEU A 98 -43.14 15.26 8.46
CA LEU A 98 -41.97 15.43 9.33
C LEU A 98 -41.55 16.90 9.45
N MET A 99 -41.55 17.65 8.34
CA MET A 99 -41.29 19.10 8.38
C MET A 99 -42.37 19.85 9.16
N GLY A 100 -43.64 19.47 9.00
CA GLY A 100 -44.74 20.04 9.77
C GLY A 100 -44.62 19.77 11.27
N GLU A 101 -44.21 18.56 11.66
CA GLU A 101 -43.89 18.22 13.05
C GLU A 101 -42.69 19.01 13.59
N LEU A 102 -41.64 19.22 12.77
CA LEU A 102 -40.47 20.00 13.16
C LEU A 102 -40.81 21.48 13.37
N ASP A 103 -41.60 22.08 12.48
CA ASP A 103 -42.10 23.45 12.62
C ASP A 103 -43.00 23.59 13.87
N ALA A 104 -43.81 22.57 14.17
CA ALA A 104 -44.63 22.52 15.37
C ALA A 104 -43.77 22.40 16.64
N LEU A 105 -42.70 21.61 16.60
CA LEU A 105 -41.73 21.48 17.70
C LEU A 105 -40.93 22.78 17.89
N GLU A 106 -40.53 23.45 16.80
CA GLU A 106 -39.91 24.77 16.85
C GLU A 106 -40.85 25.77 17.53
N ALA A 107 -42.13 25.77 17.15
CA ALA A 107 -43.13 26.60 17.81
C ALA A 107 -43.28 26.26 19.30
N ASP A 108 -43.34 24.98 19.67
CA ASP A 108 -43.45 24.54 21.08
C ASP A 108 -42.21 24.92 21.89
N MET A 109 -41.01 24.75 21.33
CA MET A 109 -39.76 25.23 21.90
C MET A 109 -39.70 26.75 21.99
N ASP A 110 -40.29 27.49 21.04
CA ASP A 110 -40.36 28.95 21.08
C ASP A 110 -41.33 29.43 22.18
N PHE A 111 -42.39 28.67 22.46
CA PHE A 111 -43.25 28.86 23.63
C PHE A 111 -42.52 28.53 24.95
N GLU A 112 -41.62 27.53 24.97
CA GLU A 112 -40.78 27.18 26.12
C GLU A 112 -39.44 27.95 26.21
N SER A 113 -39.10 28.78 25.20
CA SER A 113 -37.79 29.44 25.01
C SER A 113 -37.39 30.41 26.12
N ASN A 114 -38.34 30.81 26.96
CA ASN A 114 -38.07 31.57 28.18
C ASN A 114 -37.51 30.70 29.32
N SER A 115 -37.36 29.38 29.12
CA SER A 115 -36.79 28.45 30.09
C SER A 115 -35.45 27.90 29.62
N VAL A 116 -34.51 27.82 30.56
CA VAL A 116 -33.18 27.24 30.29
C VAL A 116 -33.36 25.73 30.12
N PRO A 117 -32.81 25.11 29.05
CA PRO A 117 -32.94 23.68 28.83
C PRO A 117 -32.53 22.88 30.06
N SER A 118 -33.21 21.77 30.36
CA SER A 118 -33.00 20.99 31.60
C SER A 118 -31.54 20.54 31.81
N TYR A 119 -30.75 20.42 30.74
CA TYR A 119 -29.32 20.06 30.79
C TYR A 119 -28.37 21.25 31.06
N LEU A 120 -28.89 22.48 31.03
CA LEU A 120 -28.18 23.73 31.35
C LEU A 120 -28.71 24.38 32.64
N GLN A 121 -29.72 23.79 33.27
CA GLN A 121 -30.19 24.24 34.58
C GLN A 121 -29.09 23.96 35.61
N PRO A 122 -28.69 24.95 36.44
CA PRO A 122 -27.73 24.69 37.50
C PRO A 122 -28.31 23.63 38.42
N ASP A 123 -27.59 22.52 38.57
CA ASP A 123 -27.99 21.38 39.38
C ASP A 123 -28.60 21.87 40.69
N LYS A 124 -29.88 21.59 40.90
CA LYS A 124 -30.47 21.70 42.22
C LYS A 124 -29.93 20.50 42.99
N GLU A 125 -28.66 20.60 43.42
CA GLU A 125 -27.82 19.63 44.13
C GLU A 125 -28.62 18.47 44.74
N THR A 126 -29.04 17.52 43.89
CA THR A 126 -29.55 16.24 44.35
C THR A 126 -28.36 15.31 44.34
N ASP A 127 -27.47 15.52 45.30
CA ASP A 127 -26.56 14.53 45.90
C ASP A 127 -26.16 13.37 44.97
N LEU A 128 -25.69 13.69 43.75
CA LEU A 128 -25.40 12.73 42.67
C LEU A 128 -24.23 11.80 43.05
N ASP A 129 -23.47 12.20 44.07
CA ASP A 129 -22.41 11.43 44.68
C ASP A 129 -22.91 10.17 45.39
N SER A 130 -24.20 10.09 45.75
CA SER A 130 -24.77 8.94 46.48
C SER A 130 -25.21 7.78 45.58
N GLU A 131 -25.42 7.99 44.27
CA GLU A 131 -25.94 6.95 43.35
C GLU A 131 -24.89 6.34 42.41
N LEU A 132 -23.75 7.00 42.16
CA LEU A 132 -22.66 6.43 41.36
C LEU A 132 -21.67 5.65 42.23
N ASN A 133 -22.01 4.41 42.58
CA ASN A 133 -21.05 3.47 43.16
C ASN A 133 -20.12 2.88 42.07
N LEU A 134 -19.20 3.71 41.59
CA LEU A 134 -18.15 3.29 40.65
C LEU A 134 -16.98 2.64 41.40
N PRO A 135 -16.44 1.49 40.93
CA PRO A 135 -15.27 0.87 41.54
C PRO A 135 -14.02 1.76 41.37
N ALA A 136 -13.21 1.87 42.43
CA ALA A 136 -11.99 2.67 42.41
C ALA A 136 -11.00 2.17 41.35
N ALA A 137 -10.54 3.08 40.49
CA ALA A 137 -9.52 2.79 39.50
C ALA A 137 -8.19 2.39 40.19
N PRO A 138 -7.48 1.36 39.68
CA PRO A 138 -6.25 0.87 40.30
C PRO A 138 -5.14 1.92 40.21
N SER A 139 -4.78 2.48 41.37
CA SER A 139 -3.65 3.42 41.49
C SER A 139 -2.33 2.65 41.53
N GLY A 140 -1.82 2.30 40.34
CA GLY A 140 -0.46 1.77 40.17
C GLY A 140 0.56 2.90 40.13
N HIS A 141 1.29 3.08 41.23
CA HIS A 141 2.50 3.91 41.28
C HIS A 141 3.55 3.36 40.30
N ALA A 142 3.84 4.10 39.22
CA ALA A 142 5.04 3.90 38.40
C ALA A 142 5.77 5.24 38.27
N ALA A 143 6.72 5.47 39.17
CA ALA A 143 7.67 6.56 39.08
C ALA A 143 8.70 6.26 37.98
N VAL A 144 8.75 7.04 36.89
CA VAL A 144 9.96 7.15 36.05
C VAL A 144 10.07 8.56 35.44
N LEU A 145 10.98 9.33 36.04
CA LEU A 145 12.00 10.19 35.44
C LEU A 145 11.62 11.15 34.31
N ALA A 146 11.85 12.43 34.61
CA ALA A 146 11.99 13.53 33.66
C ALA A 146 12.86 13.16 32.46
N ASN A 147 12.27 13.14 31.27
CA ASN A 147 13.01 13.37 30.04
C ASN A 147 12.16 14.28 29.13
N ARG A 148 12.67 15.48 28.87
CA ARG A 148 12.06 16.47 27.97
C ARG A 148 11.88 15.82 26.61
N GLN A 149 10.62 15.55 26.23
CA GLN A 149 10.26 15.14 24.89
C GLN A 149 10.62 16.28 23.93
N GLN A 150 11.55 16.02 23.03
CA GLN A 150 11.68 16.82 21.81
C GLN A 150 10.44 16.49 20.97
N GLU A 151 9.67 17.52 20.66
CA GLU A 151 8.51 17.46 19.77
C GLU A 151 8.97 18.04 18.42
N ASP A 152 8.66 17.35 17.31
CA ASP A 152 8.92 17.88 15.96
C ASP A 152 7.97 19.04 15.66
N GLU A 153 8.18 19.76 14.54
CA GLU A 153 7.36 20.93 14.12
C GLU A 153 5.85 20.66 13.93
N LEU A 154 5.41 19.42 14.10
CA LEU A 154 4.01 18.99 14.11
C LEU A 154 3.51 18.55 15.50
N GLY A 155 4.24 18.82 16.58
CA GLY A 155 3.82 18.52 17.97
C GLY A 155 3.78 17.03 18.31
N LEU A 156 4.44 16.19 17.50
CA LEU A 156 4.52 14.75 17.69
C LEU A 156 5.84 14.39 18.38
N PRO A 157 5.84 13.40 19.31
CA PRO A 157 7.04 12.97 19.98
C PRO A 157 8.02 12.33 18.99
N THR A 158 9.26 12.81 18.94
CA THR A 158 10.26 12.29 18.00
C THR A 158 10.60 10.83 18.31
N VAL A 159 10.51 9.95 17.32
CA VAL A 159 10.97 8.56 17.45
C VAL A 159 12.51 8.50 17.44
N PRO A 160 13.15 7.75 18.34
CA PRO A 160 14.60 7.67 18.38
C PRO A 160 15.16 7.00 17.12
N HIS A 161 15.96 7.74 16.35
CA HIS A 161 16.72 7.18 15.23
C HIS A 161 17.76 6.19 15.75
N ALA A 162 17.57 4.89 15.46
CA ALA A 162 18.58 3.88 15.73
C ALA A 162 19.81 4.14 14.85
N SER A 163 20.91 4.57 15.47
CA SER A 163 22.24 4.64 14.86
C SER A 163 22.68 3.24 14.45
N ILE A 164 22.61 2.91 13.16
CA ILE A 164 23.26 1.71 12.61
C ILE A 164 24.76 1.98 12.64
N ARG A 165 25.43 1.44 13.65
CA ARG A 165 26.90 1.34 13.70
C ARG A 165 27.33 0.32 12.64
N THR A 166 28.05 0.78 11.63
CA THR A 166 28.95 -0.03 10.78
C THR A 166 30.11 -0.59 11.58
#